data_AF-A0A660NE78-F1
#
_entry.id   AF-A0A660NE78-F1
#
_cell.length_a   1.000
_cell.length_b   1.000
_cell.length_c   1.000
_cell.angle_alpha   90.00
_cell.angle_beta   90.00
_cell.angle_gamma   90.00
#
_symmetry.space_group_name_H-M   'P 1'
#
loop_
_entity.id
_entity.type
_entity.pdbx_description
1 polymer ?
#
loop_
_entity_poly.entity_id
_entity_poly.type
_entity_poly.pdbx_seq_one_letter_code
_entity_poly.pdbx_strand_id
1 'polypeptide(L)'
;MKLICCMIVVLALFWFLSKKTKNPDVGLYIGSIVLALVSVLVPSKSLPAPLSYFFVQILQRGVLAGALFIWVMVASVWPKGEIKTVTMKMRAQMAICASLLTIIHNFSYGKKYFVLLFTGAKMLPYQVIATCFSLIMILLLIPLTVTSFKSVRKKMKPKFWKKLQSLSYIFYGLLFAHIVMIFSGPIRMGKVSYIFDVLVYAIIYIAYLVLRIKKYPAKKMRYIALICGIILLAAYSCSGLFSAQKVNQTNQTEATQAKEASGYKDGSYEGKGMGNNGNIEVRVTVEGGKIKNIEVTKEVDDEEYCNDAEKCVLPAIIEKQSPDVDTVSGSTYSSKGLIDAVTDALSKAK
;
A
#
# COMPACT_ATOMS: atom_id res chain seq x y z
N MET A 1 0.17 -11.25 -0.12
CA MET A 1 0.96 -12.34 0.54
C MET A 1 1.91 -11.86 1.65
N LYS A 2 2.57 -10.69 1.49
CA LYS A 2 3.56 -10.16 2.44
C LYS A 2 3.06 -10.07 3.88
N LEU A 3 1.80 -9.66 4.06
CA LEU A 3 1.16 -9.55 5.38
C LEU A 3 1.13 -10.88 6.13
N ILE A 4 0.71 -11.96 5.47
CA ILE A 4 0.57 -13.29 6.09
C ILE A 4 1.95 -13.79 6.54
N CYS A 5 2.96 -13.65 5.67
CA CYS A 5 4.34 -13.99 6.01
C CYS A 5 4.82 -13.19 7.23
N CYS A 6 4.59 -11.87 7.26
CA CYS A 6 4.95 -11.03 8.41
C CYS A 6 4.21 -11.46 9.68
N MET A 7 2.93 -11.82 9.59
CA MET A 7 2.18 -12.31 10.75
C MET A 7 2.76 -13.59 11.32
N ILE A 8 3.16 -14.54 10.48
CA ILE A 8 3.80 -15.79 10.91
C ILE A 8 5.15 -15.51 11.59
N VAL A 9 6.00 -14.68 10.96
CA VAL A 9 7.31 -14.30 11.51
C VAL A 9 7.17 -13.57 12.84
N VAL A 10 6.25 -12.61 12.95
CA VAL A 10 5.96 -11.90 14.19
C VAL A 10 5.50 -12.87 15.28
N LEU A 11 4.59 -13.80 14.97
CA LEU A 11 4.15 -14.78 15.96
C LEU A 11 5.30 -15.65 16.45
N ALA A 12 6.15 -16.15 15.55
CA ALA A 12 7.31 -16.97 15.90
C ALA A 12 8.31 -16.21 16.78
N LEU A 13 8.62 -14.96 16.43
CA LEU A 13 9.49 -14.08 17.20
C LEU A 13 8.96 -13.88 18.63
N PHE A 14 7.69 -13.51 18.76
CA PHE A 14 7.09 -13.25 20.07
C PHE A 14 6.84 -14.53 20.88
N TRP A 15 6.65 -15.66 20.22
CA TRP A 15 6.63 -16.98 20.87
C TRP A 15 7.97 -17.29 21.53
N PHE A 16 9.08 -17.13 20.81
CA PHE A 16 10.43 -17.33 21.36
C PHE A 16 10.72 -16.38 22.53
N LEU A 17 10.42 -15.09 22.35
CA LEU A 17 10.60 -14.06 23.39
C LEU A 17 9.73 -14.31 24.63
N SER A 18 8.54 -14.87 24.44
CA SER A 18 7.63 -15.17 25.55
C SER A 18 8.16 -16.27 26.48
N LYS A 19 8.99 -17.18 25.98
CA LYS A 19 9.63 -18.24 26.78
C LYS A 19 10.77 -17.71 27.65
N LYS A 20 11.46 -16.66 27.19
CA LYS A 20 12.72 -16.19 27.79
C LYS A 20 12.54 -15.21 28.97
N THR A 21 11.35 -14.65 29.23
CA THR A 21 11.24 -13.39 29.99
C THR A 21 10.40 -13.40 31.27
N LYS A 22 11.01 -12.87 32.36
CA LYS A 22 10.43 -12.51 33.68
C LYS A 22 10.16 -10.98 33.85
N ASN A 23 10.59 -10.08 32.95
CA ASN A 23 10.22 -8.64 32.85
C ASN A 23 10.64 -8.07 31.46
N PRO A 24 10.12 -6.91 30.99
CA PRO A 24 9.99 -6.61 29.54
C PRO A 24 11.25 -6.06 28.89
N ASP A 25 11.40 -6.43 27.62
CA ASP A 25 12.58 -6.31 26.78
C ASP A 25 12.81 -4.87 26.29
N VAL A 26 13.50 -4.06 27.10
CA VAL A 26 14.02 -2.74 26.65
C VAL A 26 14.78 -2.89 25.33
N GLY A 27 15.48 -4.01 25.13
CA GLY A 27 16.14 -4.35 23.88
C GLY A 27 15.22 -4.45 22.65
N LEU A 28 13.96 -4.89 22.79
CA LEU A 28 13.01 -4.91 21.67
C LEU A 28 12.58 -3.49 21.27
N TYR A 29 12.42 -2.60 22.24
CA TYR A 29 12.06 -1.21 21.98
C TYR A 29 13.23 -0.47 21.35
N ILE A 30 14.45 -0.63 21.90
CA ILE A 30 15.67 -0.10 21.31
C ILE A 30 15.85 -0.65 19.89
N GLY A 31 15.70 -1.95 19.68
CA GLY A 31 15.78 -2.56 18.36
C GLY A 31 14.76 -1.99 17.36
N SER A 32 13.53 -1.73 17.80
CA SER A 32 12.50 -1.10 16.95
C SER A 32 12.85 0.35 16.59
N ILE A 33 13.41 1.11 17.54
CA ILE A 33 13.86 2.49 17.31
C ILE A 33 15.06 2.51 16.35
N VAL A 34 16.07 1.67 16.59
CA VAL A 34 17.25 1.54 15.71
C VAL A 34 16.80 1.14 14.31
N LEU A 35 15.91 0.16 14.19
CA LEU A 35 15.38 -0.26 12.90
C LEU A 35 14.64 0.87 12.18
N ALA A 36 13.88 1.68 12.92
CA ALA A 36 13.19 2.84 12.36
C ALA A 36 14.16 3.93 11.89
N LEU A 37 15.19 4.22 12.69
CA LEU A 37 16.23 5.19 12.33
C LEU A 37 17.02 4.75 11.10
N VAL A 38 17.48 3.49 11.06
CA VAL A 38 18.19 2.93 9.90
C VAL A 38 17.32 3.00 8.64
N SER A 39 16.03 2.67 8.75
CA SER A 39 15.10 2.71 7.61
C SER A 39 14.84 4.11 7.05
N VAL A 40 15.06 5.15 7.86
CA VAL A 40 14.85 6.55 7.48
C VAL A 40 16.16 7.19 7.00
N LEU A 41 17.28 6.87 7.63
CA LEU A 41 18.57 7.50 7.38
C LEU A 41 19.37 6.84 6.25
N VAL A 42 19.21 5.53 6.04
CA VAL A 42 19.95 4.80 5.01
C VAL A 42 19.15 4.81 3.70
N PRO A 43 19.68 5.38 2.61
CA PRO A 43 19.03 5.33 1.30
C PRO A 43 18.87 3.87 0.86
N SER A 44 17.65 3.48 0.52
CA SER A 44 17.34 2.11 0.10
C SER A 44 18.09 1.67 -1.17
N LYS A 45 18.52 2.62 -2.01
CA LYS A 45 19.32 2.37 -3.21
C LYS A 45 20.73 1.86 -2.90
N SER A 46 21.29 2.17 -1.73
CA SER A 46 22.65 1.79 -1.34
C SER A 46 22.74 0.38 -0.73
N LEU A 47 21.61 -0.31 -0.57
CA LEU A 47 21.52 -1.62 0.07
C LEU A 47 21.40 -2.75 -0.96
N PRO A 48 21.97 -3.95 -0.68
CA PRO A 48 21.73 -5.14 -1.48
C PRO A 48 20.23 -5.43 -1.66
N ALA A 49 19.85 -6.05 -2.78
CA ALA A 49 18.45 -6.27 -3.16
C ALA A 49 17.55 -6.91 -2.07
N PRO A 50 18.00 -7.89 -1.27
CA PRO A 50 17.17 -8.44 -0.18
C PRO A 50 16.89 -7.43 0.93
N LEU A 51 17.88 -6.61 1.27
CA LEU A 51 17.77 -5.57 2.31
C LEU A 51 16.89 -4.42 1.81
N SER A 52 17.11 -3.93 0.59
CA SER A 52 16.28 -2.87 0.01
C SER A 52 14.81 -3.31 -0.08
N TYR A 53 14.54 -4.56 -0.48
CA TYR A 53 13.20 -5.14 -0.45
C TYR A 53 12.60 -5.12 0.96
N PHE A 54 13.34 -5.56 1.97
CA PHE A 54 12.86 -5.57 3.35
C PHE A 54 12.52 -4.15 3.84
N PHE A 55 13.44 -3.19 3.69
CA PHE A 55 13.22 -1.81 4.13
C PHE A 55 12.04 -1.15 3.41
N VAL A 56 11.94 -1.29 2.10
CA VAL A 56 10.87 -0.61 1.33
C VAL A 56 9.54 -1.36 1.46
N GLN A 57 9.53 -2.66 1.18
CA GLN A 57 8.29 -3.43 1.02
C GLN A 57 7.70 -3.91 2.34
N ILE A 58 8.52 -4.08 3.38
CA ILE A 58 8.08 -4.59 4.69
C ILE A 58 7.97 -3.46 5.73
N LEU A 59 8.98 -2.57 5.81
CA LEU A 59 8.98 -1.49 6.80
C LEU A 59 8.28 -0.22 6.32
N GLN A 60 8.76 0.42 5.26
CA GLN A 60 8.22 1.71 4.80
C GLN A 60 6.74 1.58 4.40
N ARG A 61 6.35 0.52 3.68
CA ARG A 61 4.94 0.21 3.37
C ARG A 61 4.07 -0.11 4.59
N GLY A 62 4.64 -0.21 5.78
CA GLY A 62 3.90 -0.41 7.03
C GLY A 62 3.40 -1.84 7.25
N VAL A 63 3.85 -2.82 6.47
CA VAL A 63 3.36 -4.22 6.54
C VAL A 63 3.73 -4.86 7.88
N LEU A 64 4.96 -4.66 8.37
CA LEU A 64 5.39 -5.19 9.67
C LEU A 64 4.61 -4.55 10.83
N ALA A 65 4.43 -3.23 10.80
CA ALA A 65 3.64 -2.52 11.81
C ALA A 65 2.17 -2.98 11.79
N GLY A 66 1.59 -3.13 10.59
CA GLY A 66 0.24 -3.67 10.40
C GLY A 66 0.10 -5.09 10.96
N ALA A 67 1.06 -5.98 10.71
CA ALA A 67 1.05 -7.34 11.25
C ALA A 67 1.06 -7.36 12.79
N LEU A 68 1.88 -6.51 13.43
CA LEU A 68 1.91 -6.36 14.89
C LEU A 68 0.57 -5.84 15.43
N PHE A 69 0.00 -4.81 14.79
CA PHE A 69 -1.32 -4.29 15.17
C PHE A 69 -2.44 -5.33 15.04
N ILE A 70 -2.43 -6.13 13.98
CA ILE A 70 -3.40 -7.22 13.81
C ILE A 70 -3.27 -8.24 14.93
N TRP A 71 -2.06 -8.65 15.31
CA TRP A 71 -1.86 -9.55 16.43
C TRP A 71 -2.38 -8.96 17.75
N VAL A 72 -2.14 -7.66 18.00
CA VAL A 72 -2.66 -6.96 19.19
C VAL A 72 -4.20 -6.95 19.21
N MET A 73 -4.84 -6.75 18.06
CA MET A 73 -6.29 -6.77 17.91
C MET A 73 -6.85 -8.18 18.17
N VAL A 74 -6.32 -9.17 17.46
CA VAL A 74 -6.80 -10.56 17.42
C VAL A 74 -6.58 -11.28 18.74
N ALA A 75 -5.53 -10.96 19.50
CA ALA A 75 -5.24 -11.52 20.83
C ALA A 75 -6.46 -11.52 21.78
N SER A 76 -7.34 -10.51 21.65
CA SER A 76 -8.52 -10.36 22.51
C SER A 76 -9.61 -11.42 22.29
N VAL A 77 -9.66 -12.04 21.12
CA VAL A 77 -10.72 -12.97 20.71
C VAL A 77 -10.22 -14.37 20.37
N TRP A 78 -8.89 -14.57 20.28
CA TRP A 78 -8.31 -15.87 19.93
C TRP A 78 -8.77 -16.99 20.90
N PRO A 79 -9.01 -18.22 20.41
CA PRO A 79 -9.34 -19.38 21.23
C PRO A 79 -8.29 -19.68 22.31
N LYS A 80 -8.69 -20.40 23.37
CA LYS A 80 -7.73 -20.83 24.41
C LYS A 80 -6.64 -21.70 23.78
N GLY A 81 -5.39 -21.50 24.19
CA GLY A 81 -4.23 -22.20 23.66
C GLY A 81 -2.94 -21.40 23.82
N GLU A 82 -1.86 -21.95 23.30
CA GLU A 82 -0.52 -21.35 23.40
C GLU A 82 -0.45 -19.99 22.71
N ILE A 83 -0.98 -19.87 21.49
CA ILE A 83 -1.01 -18.61 20.72
C ILE A 83 -1.69 -17.48 21.51
N LYS A 84 -2.83 -17.74 22.15
CA LYS A 84 -3.52 -16.75 22.98
C LYS A 84 -2.67 -16.34 24.18
N THR A 85 -2.02 -17.31 24.82
CA THR A 85 -1.17 -17.08 25.99
C THR A 85 -0.01 -16.17 25.63
N VAL A 86 0.71 -16.49 24.54
CA VAL A 86 1.82 -15.68 24.01
C VAL A 86 1.36 -14.28 23.63
N THR A 87 0.32 -14.18 22.79
CA THR A 87 -0.15 -12.89 22.27
C THR A 87 -0.73 -11.99 23.35
N MET A 88 -1.36 -12.54 24.40
CA MET A 88 -1.83 -11.76 25.55
C MET A 88 -0.69 -11.37 26.49
N LYS A 89 0.29 -12.25 26.72
CA LYS A 89 1.48 -11.96 27.54
C LYS A 89 2.30 -10.83 26.92
N MET A 90 2.46 -10.84 25.60
CA MET A 90 3.30 -9.91 24.84
C MET A 90 2.53 -8.74 24.20
N ARG A 91 1.25 -8.57 24.55
CA ARG A 91 0.34 -7.65 23.86
C ARG A 91 0.82 -6.20 23.86
N ALA A 92 1.27 -5.70 25.01
CA ALA A 92 1.70 -4.32 25.14
C ALA A 92 3.01 -4.08 24.36
N GLN A 93 3.91 -5.05 24.37
CA GLN A 93 5.18 -5.01 23.65
C GLN A 93 4.94 -4.93 22.14
N MET A 94 4.07 -5.80 21.60
CA MET A 94 3.69 -5.75 20.18
C MET A 94 3.07 -4.41 19.81
N ALA A 95 2.18 -3.84 20.65
CA ALA A 95 1.54 -2.55 20.38
C ALA A 95 2.55 -1.39 20.36
N ILE A 96 3.51 -1.38 21.30
CA ILE A 96 4.57 -0.36 21.35
C ILE A 96 5.49 -0.50 20.14
N CYS A 97 5.96 -1.71 19.81
CA CYS A 97 6.79 -1.95 18.63
C CYS A 97 6.07 -1.55 17.34
N ALA A 98 4.78 -1.89 17.20
CA ALA A 98 3.96 -1.48 16.06
C ALA A 98 3.95 0.04 15.90
N SER A 99 3.69 0.75 17.01
CA SER A 99 3.62 2.21 17.03
C SER A 99 4.95 2.87 16.65
N LEU A 100 6.07 2.35 17.17
CA LEU A 100 7.40 2.85 16.86
C LEU A 100 7.74 2.62 15.37
N LEU A 101 7.43 1.44 14.84
CA LEU A 101 7.68 1.12 13.44
C LEU A 101 6.74 1.87 12.47
N THR A 102 5.54 2.27 12.91
CA THR A 102 4.65 3.13 12.10
C THR A 102 5.26 4.50 11.80
N ILE A 103 6.19 4.99 12.62
CA ILE A 103 6.90 6.25 12.35
C ILE A 103 7.64 6.17 11.01
N ILE A 104 8.19 5.02 10.64
CA ILE A 104 8.85 4.79 9.34
C ILE A 104 7.89 5.09 8.18
N HIS A 105 6.68 4.53 8.27
CA HIS A 105 5.63 4.71 7.28
C HIS A 105 5.19 6.18 7.19
N ASN A 106 4.95 6.81 8.35
CA ASN A 106 4.53 8.20 8.43
C ASN A 106 5.61 9.15 7.91
N PHE A 107 6.89 8.87 8.15
CA PHE A 107 7.97 9.69 7.61
C PHE A 107 8.09 9.52 6.08
N SER A 108 8.08 8.26 5.61
CA SER A 108 8.30 7.93 4.20
C SER A 108 7.20 8.47 3.29
N TYR A 109 5.94 8.32 3.69
CA TYR A 109 4.77 8.75 2.91
C TYR A 109 4.24 10.12 3.34
N GLY A 110 4.28 10.44 4.64
CA GLY A 110 3.78 11.70 5.17
C GLY A 110 4.57 12.90 4.68
N LYS A 111 5.89 12.78 4.42
CA LYS A 111 6.68 13.86 3.80
C LYS A 111 6.09 14.34 2.47
N LYS A 112 5.45 13.44 1.73
CA LYS A 112 4.78 13.76 0.47
C LYS A 112 3.35 14.23 0.76
N TYR A 113 2.54 13.36 1.35
CA TYR A 113 1.09 13.57 1.45
C TYR A 113 0.67 14.63 2.47
N PHE A 114 1.37 14.78 3.61
CA PHE A 114 1.08 15.85 4.55
C PHE A 114 1.46 17.21 3.97
N VAL A 115 2.61 17.29 3.30
CA VAL A 115 3.03 18.52 2.63
C VAL A 115 2.01 18.92 1.57
N LEU A 116 1.64 18.01 0.66
CA LEU A 116 0.61 18.25 -0.36
C LEU A 116 -0.71 18.77 0.25
N LEU A 117 -1.15 18.17 1.37
CA LEU A 117 -2.37 18.56 2.06
C LEU A 117 -2.28 19.99 2.65
N PHE A 118 -1.18 20.31 3.33
CA PHE A 118 -1.01 21.61 3.99
C PHE A 118 -0.63 22.75 3.04
N THR A 119 -0.02 22.45 1.90
CA THR A 119 0.30 23.46 0.87
C THR A 119 -0.86 23.69 -0.11
N GLY A 120 -1.98 22.97 0.03
CA GLY A 120 -3.12 23.07 -0.88
C GLY A 120 -2.82 22.60 -2.32
N ALA A 121 -1.80 21.75 -2.49
CA ALA A 121 -1.42 21.25 -3.80
C ALA A 121 -2.42 20.21 -4.33
N LYS A 122 -2.45 20.00 -5.65
CA LYS A 122 -3.44 19.12 -6.30
C LYS A 122 -3.26 17.66 -5.84
N MET A 123 -4.30 17.13 -5.18
CA MET A 123 -4.39 15.74 -4.73
C MET A 123 -5.64 15.08 -5.29
N LEU A 124 -5.60 13.76 -5.49
CA LEU A 124 -6.81 13.01 -5.82
C LEU A 124 -7.73 12.93 -4.59
N PRO A 125 -9.06 12.91 -4.75
CA PRO A 125 -9.99 12.92 -3.61
C PRO A 125 -9.73 11.81 -2.59
N TYR A 126 -9.43 10.59 -3.05
CA TYR A 126 -9.12 9.47 -2.13
C TYR A 126 -7.80 9.68 -1.36
N GLN A 127 -6.83 10.41 -1.93
CA GLN A 127 -5.57 10.73 -1.26
C GLN A 127 -5.79 11.75 -0.14
N VAL A 128 -6.63 12.76 -0.37
CA VAL A 128 -7.01 13.75 0.65
C VAL A 128 -7.65 13.03 1.84
N ILE A 129 -8.66 12.20 1.58
CA ILE A 129 -9.39 11.47 2.64
C ILE A 129 -8.44 10.50 3.37
N ALA A 130 -7.62 9.74 2.66
CA ALA A 130 -6.65 8.82 3.27
C ALA A 130 -5.63 9.56 4.15
N THR A 131 -5.20 10.76 3.74
CA THR A 131 -4.27 11.60 4.50
C THR A 131 -4.93 12.13 5.77
N CYS A 132 -6.17 12.61 5.69
CA CYS A 132 -6.95 13.02 6.88
C CYS A 132 -7.12 11.87 7.87
N PHE A 133 -7.42 10.66 7.39
CA PHE A 133 -7.53 9.48 8.25
C PHE A 133 -6.20 9.15 8.92
N SER A 134 -5.08 9.29 8.20
CA SER A 134 -3.74 9.10 8.77
C SER A 134 -3.47 10.07 9.92
N LEU A 135 -3.78 11.36 9.76
CA LEU A 135 -3.61 12.37 10.82
C LEU A 135 -4.47 12.06 12.06
N ILE A 136 -5.73 11.66 11.87
CA ILE A 136 -6.61 11.25 12.97
C ILE A 136 -6.04 10.00 13.66
N MET A 137 -5.57 9.03 12.89
CA MET A 137 -4.97 7.81 13.46
C MET A 137 -3.69 8.10 14.25
N ILE A 138 -2.85 9.03 13.80
CA ILE A 138 -1.66 9.47 14.55
C ILE A 138 -2.08 10.09 15.89
N LEU A 139 -3.09 10.98 15.87
CA LEU A 139 -3.62 11.60 17.09
C LEU A 139 -4.17 10.56 18.08
N LEU A 140 -4.84 9.52 17.59
CA LEU A 140 -5.32 8.40 18.42
C LEU A 140 -4.18 7.52 18.91
N LEU A 141 -3.16 7.28 18.09
CA LEU A 141 -2.08 6.35 18.38
C LEU A 141 -1.20 6.85 19.53
N ILE A 142 -0.85 8.14 19.56
CA ILE A 142 0.02 8.73 20.60
C ILE A 142 -0.43 8.37 22.03
N PRO A 143 -1.66 8.71 22.48
CA PRO A 143 -2.11 8.36 23.83
C PRO A 143 -2.27 6.85 24.05
N LEU A 144 -2.65 6.09 23.02
CA LEU A 144 -2.75 4.62 23.11
C LEU A 144 -1.38 3.97 23.35
N THR A 145 -0.34 4.45 22.67
CA THR A 145 1.04 3.98 22.81
C THR A 145 1.62 4.38 24.17
N VAL A 146 1.50 5.65 24.55
CA VAL A 146 2.01 6.16 25.84
C VAL A 146 1.40 5.38 27.01
N THR A 147 0.09 5.09 26.96
CA THR A 147 -0.59 4.35 28.03
C THR A 147 -0.43 2.83 27.96
N SER A 148 0.28 2.31 26.94
CA SER A 148 0.69 0.91 26.86
C SER A 148 1.94 0.62 27.69
N PHE A 149 2.76 1.62 28.01
CA PHE A 149 3.93 1.45 28.88
C PHE A 149 3.49 1.09 30.32
N LYS A 150 4.10 0.05 30.88
CA LYS A 150 3.79 -0.45 32.24
C LYS A 150 3.95 0.65 33.29
N SER A 151 4.98 1.48 33.17
CA SER A 151 5.27 2.61 34.08
C SER A 151 4.18 3.68 34.06
N VAL A 152 3.59 3.96 32.90
CA VAL A 152 2.48 4.91 32.76
C VAL A 152 1.18 4.27 33.23
N ARG A 153 0.87 3.06 32.75
CA ARG A 153 -0.35 2.33 33.11
C ARG A 153 -0.54 2.18 34.62
N LYS A 154 0.55 1.91 35.38
CA LYS A 154 0.49 1.77 36.84
C LYS A 154 0.06 3.05 37.56
N LYS A 155 0.30 4.23 36.97
CA LYS A 155 -0.07 5.54 37.54
C LYS A 155 -1.51 5.95 37.21
N MET A 156 -2.24 5.18 36.41
CA MET A 156 -3.56 5.55 35.90
C MET A 156 -4.69 4.81 36.63
N LYS A 157 -5.82 5.49 36.85
CA LYS A 157 -7.05 4.84 37.33
C LYS A 157 -7.52 3.78 36.32
N PRO A 158 -7.81 2.53 36.74
CA PRO A 158 -8.17 1.45 35.81
C PRO A 158 -9.39 1.74 34.91
N LYS A 159 -10.39 2.44 35.44
CA LYS A 159 -11.59 2.85 34.66
C LYS A 159 -11.22 3.79 33.51
N PHE A 160 -10.40 4.79 33.78
CA PHE A 160 -9.95 5.76 32.78
C PHE A 160 -9.05 5.10 31.72
N TRP A 161 -8.10 4.26 32.14
CA TRP A 161 -7.24 3.51 31.21
C TRP A 161 -8.06 2.64 30.26
N LYS A 162 -9.08 1.93 30.76
CA LYS A 162 -9.99 1.14 29.92
C LYS A 162 -10.78 2.01 28.94
N LYS A 163 -11.26 3.18 29.37
CA LYS A 163 -12.00 4.12 28.51
C LYS A 163 -11.09 4.62 27.37
N LEU A 164 -9.87 5.04 27.68
CA LEU A 164 -8.89 5.48 26.69
C LEU A 164 -8.51 4.35 25.73
N GLN A 165 -8.20 3.17 26.24
CA GLN A 165 -7.84 2.01 25.40
C GLN A 165 -9.00 1.50 24.54
N SER A 166 -10.24 1.87 24.86
CA SER A 166 -11.38 1.58 23.98
C SER A 166 -11.32 2.37 22.66
N LEU A 167 -10.60 3.50 22.61
CA LEU A 167 -10.32 4.23 21.37
C LEU A 167 -9.51 3.41 20.36
N SER A 168 -8.82 2.35 20.79
CA SER A 168 -8.15 1.43 19.88
C SER A 168 -9.11 0.79 18.87
N TYR A 169 -10.39 0.60 19.21
CA TYR A 169 -11.37 0.08 18.27
C TYR A 169 -11.67 1.06 17.13
N ILE A 170 -11.67 2.37 17.43
CA ILE A 170 -11.81 3.41 16.41
C ILE A 170 -10.55 3.41 15.54
N PHE A 171 -9.37 3.36 16.15
CA PHE A 171 -8.09 3.25 15.44
C PHE A 171 -8.07 2.05 14.47
N TYR A 172 -8.46 0.84 14.91
CA TYR A 172 -8.48 -0.34 14.03
C TYR A 172 -9.50 -0.21 12.89
N GLY A 173 -10.64 0.42 13.13
CA GLY A 173 -11.64 0.70 12.08
C GLY A 173 -11.09 1.67 11.03
N LEU A 174 -10.50 2.78 11.48
CA LEU A 174 -9.85 3.75 10.61
C LEU A 174 -8.66 3.15 9.86
N LEU A 175 -7.86 2.28 10.51
CA LEU A 175 -6.74 1.57 9.88
C LEU A 175 -7.21 0.73 8.70
N PHE A 176 -8.29 -0.03 8.86
CA PHE A 176 -8.86 -0.80 7.75
C PHE A 176 -9.31 0.12 6.61
N ALA A 177 -10.07 1.17 6.94
CA ALA A 177 -10.56 2.11 5.94
C ALA A 177 -9.42 2.82 5.19
N HIS A 178 -8.36 3.21 5.91
CA HIS A 178 -7.15 3.80 5.34
C HIS A 178 -6.46 2.86 4.35
N ILE A 179 -6.27 1.59 4.70
CA ILE A 179 -5.69 0.57 3.80
C ILE A 179 -6.52 0.41 2.53
N VAL A 180 -7.84 0.29 2.69
CA VAL A 180 -8.77 0.12 1.56
C VAL A 180 -8.72 1.33 0.61
N MET A 181 -8.69 2.54 1.16
CA MET A 181 -8.57 3.77 0.34
C MET A 181 -7.24 3.87 -0.39
N ILE A 182 -6.10 3.57 0.25
CA ILE A 182 -4.80 3.62 -0.42
C ILE A 182 -4.73 2.59 -1.54
N PHE A 183 -5.28 1.40 -1.36
CA PHE A 183 -5.27 0.36 -2.39
C PHE A 183 -6.29 0.61 -3.50
N SER A 184 -7.34 1.40 -3.26
CA SER A 184 -8.32 1.76 -4.29
C SER A 184 -7.70 2.48 -5.50
N GLY A 185 -6.65 3.28 -5.29
CA GLY A 185 -5.92 3.97 -6.37
C GLY A 185 -5.27 2.98 -7.34
N PRO A 186 -4.27 2.19 -6.90
CA PRO A 186 -3.64 1.14 -7.72
C PRO A 186 -4.64 0.18 -8.36
N ILE A 187 -5.72 -0.18 -7.65
CA ILE A 187 -6.75 -1.08 -8.16
C ILE A 187 -7.49 -0.47 -9.37
N ARG A 188 -7.86 0.82 -9.31
CA ARG A 188 -8.47 1.55 -10.45
C ARG A 188 -7.53 1.68 -11.64
N MET A 189 -6.24 1.48 -11.43
CA MET A 189 -5.21 1.49 -12.47
C MET A 189 -4.91 0.07 -12.99
N GLY A 190 -5.77 -0.91 -12.68
CA GLY A 190 -5.64 -2.28 -13.17
C GLY A 190 -4.67 -3.16 -12.38
N LYS A 191 -4.10 -2.70 -11.25
CA LYS A 191 -3.16 -3.51 -10.44
C LYS A 191 -3.92 -4.52 -9.57
N VAL A 192 -4.29 -5.66 -10.16
CA VAL A 192 -5.09 -6.75 -9.55
C VAL A 192 -4.46 -7.31 -8.25
N SER A 193 -3.13 -7.29 -8.12
CA SER A 193 -2.43 -7.78 -6.92
C SER A 193 -2.91 -7.12 -5.63
N TYR A 194 -3.29 -5.84 -5.69
CA TYR A 194 -3.78 -5.10 -4.52
C TYR A 194 -5.18 -5.53 -4.09
N ILE A 195 -5.99 -6.12 -4.97
CA ILE A 195 -7.29 -6.71 -4.60
C ILE A 195 -7.06 -7.86 -3.63
N PHE A 196 -6.12 -8.75 -3.94
CA PHE A 196 -5.78 -9.87 -3.07
C PHE A 196 -5.30 -9.37 -1.71
N ASP A 197 -4.51 -8.30 -1.66
CA ASP A 197 -4.10 -7.72 -0.39
C ASP A 197 -5.30 -7.14 0.39
N VAL A 198 -6.22 -6.38 -0.25
CA VAL A 198 -7.47 -5.91 0.40
C VAL A 198 -8.31 -7.07 0.92
N LEU A 199 -8.47 -8.14 0.13
CA LEU A 199 -9.24 -9.33 0.52
C LEU A 199 -8.65 -10.01 1.74
N VAL A 200 -7.32 -10.14 1.81
CA VAL A 200 -6.65 -10.71 2.99
C VAL A 200 -6.95 -9.86 4.23
N TYR A 201 -6.85 -8.53 4.15
CA TYR A 201 -7.22 -7.67 5.29
C TYR A 201 -8.70 -7.81 5.65
N ALA A 202 -9.61 -7.83 4.67
CA ALA A 202 -11.04 -7.98 4.89
C ALA A 202 -11.36 -9.30 5.59
N ILE A 203 -10.79 -10.42 5.13
CA ILE A 203 -10.95 -11.75 5.74
C ILE A 203 -10.49 -11.73 7.19
N ILE A 204 -9.32 -11.16 7.49
CA ILE A 204 -8.80 -11.07 8.87
C ILE A 204 -9.77 -10.28 9.77
N TYR A 205 -10.26 -9.14 9.30
CA TYR A 205 -11.19 -8.31 10.07
C TYR A 205 -12.56 -8.97 10.25
N ILE A 206 -13.10 -9.61 9.21
CA ILE A 206 -14.35 -10.37 9.27
C ILE A 206 -14.20 -11.54 10.25
N ALA A 207 -13.13 -12.32 10.15
CA ALA A 207 -12.83 -13.42 11.07
C ALA A 207 -12.74 -12.91 12.52
N TYR A 208 -12.07 -11.79 12.75
CA TYR A 208 -12.03 -11.13 14.05
C TYR A 208 -13.43 -10.78 14.57
N LEU A 209 -14.29 -10.16 13.75
CA LEU A 209 -15.66 -9.79 14.12
C LEU A 209 -16.52 -11.03 14.40
N VAL A 210 -16.39 -12.09 13.60
CA VAL A 210 -17.09 -13.38 13.81
C VAL A 210 -16.71 -14.00 15.16
N LEU A 211 -15.40 -14.07 15.47
CA LEU A 211 -14.94 -14.55 16.78
C LEU A 211 -15.43 -13.65 17.91
N ARG A 212 -15.56 -12.35 17.67
CA ARG A 212 -16.09 -11.39 18.64
C ARG A 212 -17.59 -11.53 18.87
N ILE A 213 -18.37 -11.87 17.85
CA ILE A 213 -19.79 -12.25 17.96
C ILE A 213 -19.92 -13.48 18.86
N LYS A 214 -19.14 -14.54 18.59
CA LYS A 214 -19.16 -15.76 19.41
C LYS A 214 -18.84 -15.48 20.89
N LYS A 215 -17.91 -14.56 21.14
CA LYS A 215 -17.53 -14.16 22.51
C LYS A 215 -18.54 -13.23 23.19
N TYR A 216 -19.28 -12.43 22.43
CA TYR A 216 -20.21 -11.42 22.95
C TYR A 216 -21.53 -11.41 22.15
N PRO A 217 -22.36 -12.46 22.28
CA PRO A 217 -23.55 -12.65 21.44
C PRO A 217 -24.59 -11.53 21.61
N ALA A 218 -24.68 -10.91 22.79
CA ALA A 218 -25.56 -9.77 23.06
C ALA A 218 -25.29 -8.55 22.14
N LYS A 219 -24.14 -8.48 21.46
CA LYS A 219 -23.77 -7.40 20.54
C LYS A 219 -23.78 -7.85 19.07
N LYS A 220 -24.37 -9.01 18.77
CA LYS A 220 -24.39 -9.64 17.43
C LYS A 220 -24.77 -8.65 16.33
N MET A 221 -25.88 -7.91 16.49
CA MET A 221 -26.34 -7.02 15.42
C MET A 221 -25.38 -5.88 15.08
N ARG A 222 -24.74 -5.30 16.09
CA ARG A 222 -23.70 -4.29 15.88
C ARG A 222 -22.52 -4.86 15.08
N TYR A 223 -22.09 -6.08 15.37
CA TYR A 223 -20.98 -6.69 14.64
C TYR A 223 -21.36 -7.12 13.22
N ILE A 224 -22.60 -7.57 13.00
CA ILE A 224 -23.11 -7.85 11.65
C ILE A 224 -23.09 -6.57 10.81
N ALA A 225 -23.58 -5.44 11.35
CA ALA A 225 -23.51 -4.16 10.66
C ALA A 225 -22.07 -3.76 10.30
N LEU A 226 -21.11 -4.01 11.20
CA LEU A 226 -19.68 -3.77 10.91
C LEU A 226 -19.12 -4.70 9.83
N ILE A 227 -19.51 -5.98 9.82
CA ILE A 227 -19.13 -6.92 8.75
C ILE A 227 -19.68 -6.44 7.41
N CYS A 228 -20.95 -6.06 7.35
CA CYS A 228 -21.54 -5.49 6.14
C CYS A 228 -20.79 -4.24 5.68
N GLY A 229 -20.45 -3.33 6.60
CA GLY A 229 -19.66 -2.13 6.29
C GLY A 229 -18.27 -2.46 5.71
N ILE A 230 -17.60 -3.47 6.25
CA ILE A 230 -16.30 -3.95 5.74
C ILE A 230 -16.43 -4.53 4.33
N ILE A 231 -17.47 -5.35 4.09
CA ILE A 231 -17.74 -5.94 2.78
C ILE A 231 -18.02 -4.84 1.75
N LEU A 232 -18.88 -3.87 2.10
CA LEU A 232 -19.21 -2.74 1.23
C LEU A 232 -17.97 -1.89 0.90
N LEU A 233 -17.12 -1.61 1.89
CA LEU A 233 -15.90 -0.83 1.69
C LEU A 233 -14.88 -1.57 0.80
N ALA A 234 -14.71 -2.88 1.02
CA ALA A 234 -13.87 -3.72 0.17
C ALA A 234 -14.41 -3.81 -1.26
N ALA A 235 -15.74 -3.97 -1.42
CA ALA A 235 -16.41 -3.99 -2.71
C ALA A 235 -16.27 -2.65 -3.45
N TYR A 236 -16.35 -1.51 -2.76
CA TYR A 236 -16.11 -0.18 -3.34
C TYR A 236 -14.70 -0.03 -3.93
N SER A 237 -13.70 -0.69 -3.33
CA SER A 237 -12.36 -0.70 -3.93
C SER A 237 -12.27 -1.58 -5.16
N CYS A 238 -13.01 -2.69 -5.19
CA CYS A 238 -13.07 -3.59 -6.32
C CYS A 238 -13.91 -3.05 -7.49
N SER A 239 -14.93 -2.22 -7.24
CA SER A 239 -15.74 -1.62 -8.32
C SER A 239 -14.91 -0.73 -9.25
N GLY A 240 -13.77 -0.22 -8.77
CA GLY A 240 -12.76 0.44 -9.59
C GLY A 240 -12.20 -0.41 -10.74
N LEU A 241 -12.21 -1.75 -10.63
CA LEU A 241 -11.84 -2.63 -11.75
C LEU A 241 -12.84 -2.59 -12.87
N PHE A 242 -14.14 -2.55 -12.58
CA PHE A 242 -15.15 -2.55 -13.63
C PHE A 242 -15.03 -1.29 -14.49
N SER A 243 -14.70 -0.14 -13.89
CA SER A 243 -14.39 1.08 -14.63
C SER A 243 -13.08 0.98 -15.42
N ALA A 244 -12.03 0.39 -14.87
CA ALA A 244 -10.74 0.22 -15.54
C ALA A 244 -10.81 -0.81 -16.70
N GLN A 245 -11.55 -1.91 -16.49
CA GLN A 245 -11.81 -2.93 -17.51
C GLN A 245 -12.71 -2.40 -18.61
N LYS A 246 -13.68 -1.51 -18.32
CA LYS A 246 -14.48 -0.87 -19.37
C LYS A 246 -13.61 -0.04 -20.30
N VAL A 247 -12.64 0.71 -19.77
CA VAL A 247 -11.65 1.46 -20.57
C VAL A 247 -10.79 0.51 -21.41
N ASN A 248 -10.29 -0.60 -20.83
CA ASN A 248 -9.51 -1.59 -21.58
C ASN A 248 -10.34 -2.42 -22.59
N GLN A 249 -11.63 -2.70 -22.31
CA GLN A 249 -12.52 -3.42 -23.23
C GLN A 249 -13.04 -2.53 -24.35
N THR A 250 -13.24 -1.23 -24.13
CA THR A 250 -13.50 -0.29 -25.22
C THR A 250 -12.27 -0.24 -26.16
N ASN A 251 -11.06 -0.22 -25.61
CA ASN A 251 -9.82 -0.31 -26.40
C ASN A 251 -9.64 -1.68 -27.10
N GLN A 252 -10.08 -2.80 -26.50
CA GLN A 252 -9.99 -4.13 -27.13
C GLN A 252 -11.09 -4.43 -28.16
N THR A 253 -12.26 -3.79 -28.03
CA THR A 253 -13.36 -3.94 -29.00
C THR A 253 -13.05 -3.13 -30.28
N GLU A 254 -12.33 -2.01 -30.16
CA GLU A 254 -11.72 -1.31 -31.31
C GLU A 254 -10.48 -2.02 -31.87
N ALA A 255 -9.71 -2.76 -31.03
CA ALA A 255 -8.53 -3.49 -31.48
C ALA A 255 -8.82 -4.78 -32.27
N THR A 256 -10.05 -5.31 -32.24
CA THR A 256 -10.42 -6.52 -33.02
C THR A 256 -10.85 -6.18 -34.46
N GLN A 257 -10.92 -4.90 -34.81
CA GLN A 257 -11.22 -4.43 -36.18
C GLN A 257 -10.07 -3.63 -36.84
N ALA A 258 -8.84 -3.73 -36.33
CA ALA A 258 -7.68 -3.10 -36.96
C ALA A 258 -6.54 -4.10 -37.15
N LYS A 259 -6.79 -5.11 -37.97
CA LYS A 259 -5.72 -5.82 -38.68
C LYS A 259 -5.86 -5.51 -40.15
N GLU A 260 -5.35 -4.35 -40.56
CA GLU A 260 -4.86 -4.06 -41.92
C GLU A 260 -4.10 -2.72 -41.95
N ALA A 261 -2.86 -2.79 -42.45
CA ALA A 261 -1.97 -1.76 -43.00
C ALA A 261 -1.76 -0.40 -42.27
N SER A 262 -0.48 -0.05 -42.04
CA SER A 262 0.02 1.24 -41.53
C SER A 262 -0.57 2.44 -42.27
N GLY A 263 -1.25 3.33 -41.53
CA GLY A 263 -1.89 4.54 -42.05
C GLY A 263 -1.95 5.65 -41.01
N TYR A 264 -0.84 5.92 -40.30
CA TYR A 264 -0.79 7.07 -39.41
C TYR A 264 -0.76 8.37 -40.23
N LYS A 265 -1.48 9.38 -39.77
CA LYS A 265 -1.41 10.75 -40.29
C LYS A 265 -0.11 11.39 -39.82
N ASP A 266 0.51 12.15 -40.71
CA ASP A 266 1.73 12.88 -40.40
C ASP A 266 1.43 13.99 -39.39
N GLY A 267 2.33 14.15 -38.42
CA GLY A 267 2.16 15.11 -37.35
C GLY A 267 2.95 14.77 -36.09
N SER A 268 2.84 15.65 -35.10
CA SER A 268 3.43 15.46 -33.77
C SER A 268 2.31 15.25 -32.75
N TYR A 269 2.31 14.09 -32.10
CA TYR A 269 1.25 13.67 -31.19
C TYR A 269 1.81 13.46 -29.80
N GLU A 270 1.17 14.05 -28.80
CA GLU A 270 1.55 13.85 -27.41
C GLU A 270 0.71 12.74 -26.77
N GLY A 271 1.34 11.90 -25.97
CA GLY A 271 0.70 10.80 -25.28
C GLY A 271 1.16 10.70 -23.83
N LYS A 272 0.32 10.09 -22.99
CA LYS A 272 0.61 9.93 -21.56
C LYS A 272 0.40 8.50 -21.11
N GLY A 273 1.37 7.96 -20.39
CA GLY A 273 1.32 6.64 -19.78
C GLY A 273 1.78 6.68 -18.34
N MET A 274 1.44 5.65 -17.56
CA MET A 274 1.76 5.61 -16.13
C MET A 274 2.95 4.68 -15.87
N GLY A 275 4.05 5.26 -15.42
CA GLY A 275 5.23 4.54 -14.96
C GLY A 275 5.12 3.99 -13.54
N ASN A 276 6.25 3.71 -12.91
CA ASN A 276 6.31 3.16 -11.56
C ASN A 276 5.80 4.16 -10.49
N ASN A 277 6.24 5.41 -10.57
CA ASN A 277 5.98 6.46 -9.58
C ASN A 277 5.18 7.68 -10.09
N GLY A 278 4.90 7.76 -11.38
CA GLY A 278 4.16 8.87 -11.96
C GLY A 278 3.92 8.74 -13.46
N ASN A 279 3.31 9.77 -14.05
CA ASN A 279 3.08 9.81 -15.49
C ASN A 279 4.40 10.04 -16.25
N ILE A 280 4.50 9.38 -17.39
CA ILE A 280 5.49 9.61 -18.45
C ILE A 280 4.70 10.21 -19.62
N GLU A 281 5.13 11.37 -20.09
CA GLU A 281 4.57 12.06 -21.25
C GLU A 281 5.58 11.98 -22.39
N VAL A 282 5.10 11.55 -23.56
CA VAL A 282 5.91 11.39 -24.77
C VAL A 282 5.34 12.20 -25.91
N ARG A 283 6.19 12.59 -26.83
CA ARG A 283 5.85 13.18 -28.12
C ARG A 283 6.32 12.25 -29.22
N VAL A 284 5.38 11.79 -30.05
CA VAL A 284 5.64 10.91 -31.18
C VAL A 284 5.51 11.72 -32.47
N THR A 285 6.54 11.71 -33.30
CA THR A 285 6.52 12.34 -34.62
C THR A 285 6.29 11.27 -35.69
N VAL A 286 5.25 11.48 -36.50
CA VAL A 286 4.92 10.65 -37.66
C VAL A 286 5.21 11.45 -38.93
N GLU A 287 5.95 10.85 -39.86
CA GLU A 287 6.21 11.39 -41.20
C GLU A 287 6.12 10.28 -42.24
N GLY A 288 5.47 10.55 -43.38
CA GLY A 288 5.22 9.57 -44.41
C GLY A 288 4.45 8.34 -43.91
N GLY A 289 3.59 8.53 -42.91
CA GLY A 289 2.84 7.46 -42.24
C GLY A 289 3.66 6.52 -41.36
N LYS A 290 4.91 6.88 -41.04
CA LYS A 290 5.83 6.10 -40.20
C LYS A 290 6.25 6.85 -38.95
N ILE A 291 6.47 6.11 -37.87
CA ILE A 291 7.02 6.62 -36.61
C ILE A 291 8.47 6.99 -36.86
N LYS A 292 8.77 8.29 -36.88
CA LYS A 292 10.12 8.82 -37.12
C LYS A 292 10.88 9.04 -35.83
N ASN A 293 10.22 9.60 -34.82
CA ASN A 293 10.86 9.96 -33.56
C ASN A 293 9.91 9.81 -32.38
N ILE A 294 10.46 9.49 -31.21
CA ILE A 294 9.73 9.46 -29.94
C ILE A 294 10.60 10.15 -28.89
N GLU A 295 10.08 11.22 -28.31
CA GLU A 295 10.75 12.02 -27.28
C GLU A 295 9.97 11.94 -25.97
N VAL A 296 10.66 11.77 -24.85
CA VAL A 296 10.04 11.90 -23.53
C VAL A 296 10.05 13.37 -23.14
N THR A 297 8.87 13.98 -23.08
CA THR A 297 8.72 15.42 -22.81
C THR A 297 8.61 15.73 -21.33
N LYS A 298 8.14 14.77 -20.55
CA LYS A 298 8.01 14.91 -19.10
C LYS A 298 7.95 13.55 -18.42
N GLU A 299 8.81 13.35 -17.43
CA GLU A 299 8.76 12.18 -16.57
C GLU A 299 8.52 12.58 -15.11
N VAL A 300 7.63 11.84 -14.44
CA VAL A 300 7.41 11.91 -12.98
C VAL A 300 7.82 10.56 -12.34
N ASP A 301 8.46 9.69 -13.12
CA ASP A 301 8.89 8.36 -12.71
C ASP A 301 10.30 8.37 -12.07
N ASP A 302 10.77 7.20 -11.64
CA ASP A 302 12.17 7.02 -11.26
C ASP A 302 13.08 7.13 -12.50
N GLU A 303 13.77 8.26 -12.64
CA GLU A 303 14.66 8.62 -13.76
C GLU A 303 15.59 7.48 -14.23
N GLU A 304 16.16 6.70 -13.30
CA GLU A 304 17.04 5.57 -13.63
C GLU A 304 16.32 4.43 -14.37
N TYR A 305 15.13 4.03 -13.92
CA TYR A 305 14.35 2.98 -14.57
C TYR A 305 13.65 3.48 -15.84
N CYS A 306 13.30 4.76 -15.89
CA CYS A 306 12.77 5.41 -17.08
C CYS A 306 13.83 5.44 -18.18
N ASN A 307 15.06 5.88 -17.87
CA ASN A 307 16.18 5.87 -18.80
C ASN A 307 16.49 4.48 -19.37
N ASP A 308 16.51 3.44 -18.52
CA ASP A 308 16.73 2.07 -18.98
C ASP A 308 15.59 1.55 -19.88
N ALA A 309 14.36 1.94 -19.56
CA ALA A 309 13.22 1.62 -20.40
C ALA A 309 13.24 2.39 -21.72
N GLU A 310 13.56 3.69 -21.72
CA GLU A 310 13.65 4.54 -22.91
C GLU A 310 14.67 4.00 -23.92
N LYS A 311 15.88 3.65 -23.45
CA LYS A 311 16.97 3.16 -24.29
C LYS A 311 16.67 1.85 -25.02
N CYS A 312 15.75 1.05 -24.51
CA CYS A 312 15.43 -0.25 -25.08
C CYS A 312 14.08 -0.26 -25.79
N VAL A 313 13.06 0.37 -25.18
CA VAL A 313 11.67 0.32 -25.66
C VAL A 313 11.46 1.26 -26.85
N LEU A 314 11.95 2.50 -26.78
CA LEU A 314 11.69 3.47 -27.86
C LEU A 314 12.32 3.06 -29.20
N PRO A 315 13.59 2.59 -29.25
CA PRO A 315 14.17 2.08 -30.48
C PRO A 315 13.41 0.86 -31.02
N ALA A 316 13.00 -0.06 -30.16
CA ALA A 316 12.24 -1.24 -30.56
C ALA A 316 10.87 -0.86 -31.17
N ILE A 317 10.21 0.17 -30.65
CA ILE A 317 8.95 0.66 -31.22
C ILE A 317 9.16 1.30 -32.60
N ILE A 318 10.22 2.09 -32.76
CA ILE A 318 10.58 2.70 -34.04
C ILE A 318 10.95 1.61 -35.05
N GLU A 319 11.70 0.59 -34.66
CA GLU A 319 12.09 -0.53 -35.54
C GLU A 319 10.88 -1.37 -35.96
N LYS A 320 10.03 -1.76 -35.00
CA LYS A 320 8.83 -2.57 -35.25
C LYS A 320 7.69 -1.77 -35.88
N GLN A 321 7.80 -0.44 -35.91
CA GLN A 321 6.73 0.49 -36.27
C GLN A 321 5.42 0.19 -35.53
N SER A 322 5.53 -0.26 -34.28
CA SER A 322 4.42 -0.72 -33.46
C SER A 322 4.75 -0.57 -31.98
N PRO A 323 3.80 -0.09 -31.15
CA PRO A 323 4.00 -0.01 -29.69
C PRO A 323 4.00 -1.38 -29.00
N ASP A 324 3.63 -2.46 -29.70
CA ASP A 324 3.65 -3.83 -29.18
C ASP A 324 5.09 -4.37 -29.10
N VAL A 325 5.82 -4.03 -28.03
CA VAL A 325 7.19 -4.49 -27.79
C VAL A 325 7.35 -5.05 -26.38
N ASP A 326 8.39 -5.86 -26.19
CA ASP A 326 8.67 -6.47 -24.88
C ASP A 326 9.18 -5.44 -23.87
N THR A 327 8.84 -5.68 -22.59
CA THR A 327 9.33 -4.85 -21.48
C THR A 327 10.74 -5.23 -21.07
N VAL A 328 11.51 -4.27 -20.55
CA VAL A 328 12.86 -4.52 -20.04
C VAL A 328 12.79 -5.15 -18.64
N SER A 329 13.62 -6.18 -18.41
CA SER A 329 13.77 -6.79 -17.08
C SER A 329 14.36 -5.78 -16.10
N GLY A 330 13.72 -5.62 -14.94
CA GLY A 330 14.11 -4.62 -13.92
C GLY A 330 13.40 -3.28 -14.04
N SER A 331 12.97 -2.90 -15.25
CA SER A 331 12.25 -1.64 -15.53
C SER A 331 10.83 -1.86 -16.06
N THR A 332 10.22 -3.00 -15.76
CA THR A 332 8.93 -3.44 -16.32
C THR A 332 7.81 -2.41 -16.21
N TYR A 333 7.73 -1.67 -15.10
CA TYR A 333 6.68 -0.66 -14.91
C TYR A 333 6.92 0.59 -15.74
N SER A 334 8.17 1.05 -15.85
CA SER A 334 8.54 2.19 -16.69
C SER A 334 8.43 1.83 -18.18
N SER A 335 8.81 0.60 -18.58
CA SER A 335 8.58 0.09 -19.94
C SER A 335 7.11 0.09 -20.32
N LYS A 336 6.22 -0.39 -19.42
CA LYS A 336 4.78 -0.33 -19.68
C LYS A 336 4.26 1.10 -19.76
N GLY A 337 4.73 1.99 -18.88
CA GLY A 337 4.39 3.40 -18.92
C GLY A 337 4.75 4.06 -20.25
N LEU A 338 5.94 3.78 -20.80
CA LEU A 338 6.37 4.27 -22.11
C LEU A 338 5.56 3.68 -23.27
N ILE A 339 5.33 2.36 -23.26
CA ILE A 339 4.49 1.69 -24.27
C ILE A 339 3.08 2.28 -24.28
N ASP A 340 2.49 2.47 -23.10
CA ASP A 340 1.15 3.06 -22.95
C ASP A 340 1.13 4.51 -23.44
N ALA A 341 2.17 5.30 -23.12
CA ALA A 341 2.28 6.69 -23.57
C ALA A 341 2.39 6.80 -25.09
N VAL A 342 3.20 5.95 -25.72
CA VAL A 342 3.33 5.91 -27.17
C VAL A 342 2.05 5.39 -27.83
N THR A 343 1.38 4.42 -27.24
CA THR A 343 0.08 3.92 -27.72
C THR A 343 -0.98 5.02 -27.70
N ASP A 344 -1.05 5.81 -26.62
CA ASP A 344 -1.94 6.98 -26.51
C ASP A 344 -1.63 8.03 -27.58
N ALA A 345 -0.35 8.34 -27.82
CA ALA A 345 0.05 9.27 -28.89
C ALA A 345 -0.35 8.76 -30.28
N LEU A 346 -0.05 7.49 -30.61
CA LEU A 346 -0.37 6.88 -31.91
C LEU A 346 -1.87 6.71 -32.15
N SER A 347 -2.68 6.58 -31.11
CA SER A 347 -4.14 6.56 -31.23
C SER A 347 -4.69 7.87 -31.82
N LYS A 348 -4.03 9.00 -31.55
CA LYS A 348 -4.40 10.33 -32.06
C LYS A 348 -3.90 10.56 -33.49
N ALA A 349 -2.99 9.72 -33.96
CA ALA A 349 -2.44 9.75 -35.31
C ALA A 349 -3.24 8.89 -36.31
N LYS A 350 -4.32 8.22 -35.90
CA LYS A 350 -5.16 7.42 -36.81
C LYS A 350 -6.19 8.26 -37.57
#